data_AF-A0A7C1TSH2-F1
#
_entry.id   AF-A0A7C1TSH2-F1
#
_cell.length_a   1.000
_cell.length_b   1.000
_cell.length_c   1.000
_cell.angle_alpha   90.00
_cell.angle_beta   90.00
_cell.angle_gamma   90.00
#
_symmetry.space_group_name_H-M   'P 1'
#
loop_
_entity.id
_entity.type
_entity.pdbx_description
1 polymer ?
#
loop_
_entity_poly.entity_id
_entity_poly.type
_entity_poly.pdbx_seq_one_letter_code
_entity_poly.pdbx_strand_id
1 'polypeptide(L)'
;MCRGHPDCIISALWCCWGIKVKFTEEKQDGLRIYSYDAHRINLLIPRELHVDVPVDPDTGLSPLTSSFIITRGQLITDWPVSRFEDLDVAAMEIVCQLEPELIILGTGSRLQFPATEITLPVHEAGIGLDVMDTTAACRTFNVLSAEGRHVAAALIINLPVTHLNKASTE
;
A
#
# COMPACT_ATOMS: atom_id res chain seq x y z
N MET A 1 -45.08 7.72 52.54
CA MET A 1 -45.74 7.03 51.41
C MET A 1 -44.77 7.11 50.23
N CYS A 2 -44.33 5.95 49.73
CA CYS A 2 -43.51 5.68 48.53
C CYS A 2 -42.14 6.40 48.44
N ARG A 3 -41.03 5.85 48.97
CA ARG A 3 -40.15 4.78 48.42
C ARG A 3 -39.47 5.23 47.10
N GLY A 4 -38.14 5.28 46.92
CA GLY A 4 -37.06 4.59 47.61
C GLY A 4 -35.74 5.37 47.66
N HIS A 5 -34.97 5.02 48.69
CA HIS A 5 -33.73 5.64 49.15
C HIS A 5 -32.54 5.27 48.26
N PRO A 6 -31.49 6.11 48.21
CA PRO A 6 -30.18 5.79 47.66
C PRO A 6 -29.48 4.72 48.50
N ASP A 7 -28.97 3.68 47.85
CA ASP A 7 -27.79 2.92 48.28
C ASP A 7 -27.29 1.97 47.18
N CYS A 8 -25.99 2.08 46.92
CA CYS A 8 -25.04 0.97 46.77
C CYS A 8 -24.84 0.23 45.42
N ILE A 9 -23.66 0.53 44.86
CA ILE A 9 -22.60 -0.41 44.42
C ILE A 9 -22.72 -0.99 43.00
N ILE A 10 -21.84 -0.51 42.10
CA ILE A 10 -20.79 -1.23 41.34
C ILE A 10 -19.99 -0.10 40.61
N SER A 11 -18.82 0.26 41.11
CA SER A 11 -17.50 -0.04 40.51
C SER A 11 -17.33 0.47 39.07
N ALA A 12 -16.31 1.19 38.63
CA ALA A 12 -15.18 1.90 39.22
C ALA A 12 -14.49 2.58 38.03
N LEU A 13 -13.82 3.72 38.28
CA LEU A 13 -12.58 4.11 37.60
C LEU A 13 -12.59 4.39 36.09
N TRP A 14 -13.39 5.32 35.57
CA TRP A 14 -13.03 6.03 34.32
C TRP A 14 -13.45 7.50 34.39
N CYS A 15 -12.80 8.27 35.28
CA CYS A 15 -12.91 9.74 35.26
C CYS A 15 -11.69 10.39 35.91
N CYS A 16 -10.50 10.12 35.38
CA CYS A 16 -9.27 10.84 35.73
C CYS A 16 -8.42 11.07 34.48
N TRP A 17 -8.89 11.94 33.57
CA TRP A 17 -8.03 12.89 32.83
C TRP A 17 -8.85 13.73 31.87
N GLY A 18 -8.81 15.05 32.04
CA GLY A 18 -9.41 16.04 31.15
C GLY A 18 -8.65 16.19 29.84
N ILE A 19 -8.57 15.14 29.02
CA ILE A 19 -8.18 15.28 27.63
C ILE A 19 -9.45 15.59 26.83
N LYS A 20 -9.60 16.85 26.45
CA LYS A 20 -10.51 17.23 25.36
C LYS A 20 -9.87 16.69 24.09
N VAL A 21 -10.14 15.42 23.75
CA VAL A 21 -9.73 14.83 22.47
C VAL A 21 -10.52 15.58 21.41
N LYS A 22 -9.94 16.67 20.91
CA LYS A 22 -10.36 17.30 19.68
C LYS A 22 -9.92 16.27 18.63
N PHE A 23 -10.83 15.38 18.24
CA PHE A 23 -10.67 14.60 17.02
C PHE A 23 -10.63 15.62 15.89
N THR A 24 -9.42 16.09 15.58
CA THR A 24 -9.16 16.75 14.32
C THR A 24 -9.37 15.66 13.30
N GLU A 25 -10.45 15.77 12.54
CA GLU A 25 -10.71 14.96 11.37
C GLU A 25 -9.58 15.25 10.38
N GLU A 26 -8.46 14.54 10.54
CA GLU A 26 -7.39 14.49 9.57
C GLU A 26 -8.00 13.85 8.33
N LYS A 27 -8.35 14.70 7.36
CA LYS A 27 -8.68 14.27 6.01
C LYS A 27 -7.67 13.20 5.61
N GLN A 28 -8.18 12.05 5.17
CA GLN A 28 -7.36 10.98 4.61
C GLN A 28 -6.77 11.44 3.28
N ASP A 29 -5.78 12.33 3.34
CA ASP A 29 -5.13 13.01 2.24
C ASP A 29 -3.94 12.20 1.74
N GLY A 30 -3.95 11.76 0.47
CA GLY A 30 -2.88 10.97 -0.14
C GLY A 30 -3.36 9.94 -1.16
N LEU A 31 -2.40 9.33 -1.86
CA LEU A 31 -2.66 8.28 -2.85
C LEU A 31 -3.24 7.03 -2.20
N ARG A 32 -4.20 6.42 -2.88
CA ARG A 32 -4.85 5.19 -2.41
C ARG A 32 -5.07 4.23 -3.54
N ILE A 33 -5.06 2.93 -3.23
CA ILE A 33 -5.45 1.91 -4.18
C ILE A 33 -6.96 1.75 -4.10
N TYR A 34 -7.67 2.09 -5.18
CA TYR A 34 -9.13 2.06 -5.25
C TYR A 34 -9.66 0.66 -5.61
N SER A 35 -9.12 0.08 -6.67
CA SER A 35 -9.49 -1.26 -7.13
C SER A 35 -8.32 -1.92 -7.85
N TYR A 36 -8.33 -3.24 -7.94
CA TYR A 36 -7.29 -4.00 -8.61
C TYR A 36 -7.88 -5.29 -9.18
N ASP A 37 -7.36 -5.67 -10.34
CA ASP A 37 -7.56 -6.96 -10.98
C ASP A 37 -6.18 -7.56 -11.34
N ALA A 38 -6.16 -8.65 -12.11
CA ALA A 38 -4.91 -9.36 -12.42
C ALA A 38 -3.87 -8.51 -13.17
N HIS A 39 -4.29 -7.48 -13.92
CA HIS A 39 -3.42 -6.74 -14.85
C HIS A 39 -3.54 -5.23 -14.72
N ARG A 40 -4.36 -4.74 -13.78
CA ARG A 40 -4.60 -3.32 -13.61
C ARG A 40 -4.88 -2.99 -12.16
N ILE A 41 -4.31 -1.87 -11.73
CA ILE A 41 -4.58 -1.28 -10.42
C ILE A 41 -5.05 0.15 -10.66
N ASN A 42 -6.22 0.51 -10.14
CA ASN A 42 -6.74 1.86 -10.19
C ASN A 42 -6.37 2.58 -8.90
N LEU A 43 -5.67 3.71 -9.04
CA LEU A 43 -5.37 4.60 -7.93
C LEU A 43 -6.44 5.68 -7.83
N LEU A 44 -6.75 6.09 -6.60
CA LEU A 44 -7.46 7.33 -6.33
C LEU A 44 -6.42 8.41 -6.00
N ILE A 45 -6.42 9.48 -6.80
CA ILE A 45 -5.49 10.59 -6.66
C ILE A 45 -6.25 11.80 -6.12
N PRO A 46 -5.88 12.33 -4.95
CA PRO A 46 -6.44 13.58 -4.43
C PRO A 46 -6.19 14.74 -5.40
N ARG A 47 -7.13 15.69 -5.49
CA ARG A 47 -7.06 16.80 -6.45
C ARG A 47 -5.85 17.72 -6.22
N GLU A 48 -5.34 17.73 -5.00
CA GLU A 48 -4.23 18.56 -4.56
C GLU A 48 -2.87 17.96 -4.94
N LEU A 49 -2.82 16.65 -5.26
CA LEU A 49 -1.59 15.93 -5.55
C LEU A 49 -1.38 15.82 -7.06
N HIS A 50 -0.29 16.42 -7.53
CA HIS A 50 0.12 16.33 -8.93
C HIS A 50 0.97 15.06 -9.12
N VAL A 51 0.57 14.23 -10.07
CA VAL A 51 1.28 13.04 -10.50
C VAL A 51 1.31 12.97 -12.01
N ASP A 52 2.39 12.43 -12.58
CA ASP A 52 2.60 12.35 -14.02
C ASP A 52 1.90 11.13 -14.63
N VAL A 53 0.60 10.96 -14.32
CA VAL A 53 -0.25 9.89 -14.86
C VAL A 53 -1.61 10.44 -15.28
N PRO A 54 -2.26 9.87 -16.30
CA PRO A 54 -3.61 10.28 -16.67
C PRO A 54 -4.57 10.04 -15.51
N VAL A 55 -5.30 11.09 -15.12
CA VAL A 55 -6.34 11.02 -14.09
C VAL A 55 -7.68 11.36 -14.72
N ASP A 56 -8.68 10.52 -14.48
CA ASP A 56 -10.05 10.81 -14.86
C ASP A 56 -10.56 12.03 -14.07
N PRO A 57 -11.03 13.10 -14.74
CA PRO A 57 -11.41 14.35 -14.08
C PRO A 57 -12.69 14.22 -13.25
N ASP A 58 -13.57 13.27 -13.59
CA ASP A 58 -14.86 13.06 -12.95
C ASP A 58 -14.69 12.19 -11.70
N THR A 59 -13.87 11.14 -11.78
CA THR A 59 -13.70 10.15 -10.70
C THR A 59 -12.43 10.32 -9.88
N GLY A 60 -11.42 11.03 -10.38
CA GLY A 60 -10.10 11.11 -9.76
C GLY A 60 -9.29 9.81 -9.84
N LEU A 61 -9.73 8.86 -10.68
CA LEU A 61 -9.08 7.56 -10.81
C LEU A 61 -7.99 7.58 -11.88
N SER A 62 -6.88 6.88 -11.62
CA SER A 62 -5.83 6.63 -12.60
C SER A 62 -5.54 5.14 -12.72
N PRO A 63 -5.74 4.53 -13.91
CA PRO A 63 -5.42 3.13 -14.13
C PRO A 63 -3.92 2.94 -14.39
N LEU A 64 -3.28 2.08 -13.62
CA LEU A 64 -1.91 1.61 -13.84
C LEU A 64 -1.91 0.16 -14.32
N THR A 65 -1.07 -0.12 -15.31
CA THR A 65 -0.92 -1.44 -15.95
C THR A 65 0.53 -1.93 -15.96
N SER A 66 1.46 -1.08 -15.54
CA SER A 66 2.86 -1.41 -15.28
C SER A 66 3.10 -1.42 -13.78
N SER A 67 4.14 -2.12 -13.34
CA SER A 67 4.57 -2.09 -11.95
C SER A 67 4.96 -0.67 -11.53
N PHE A 68 4.78 -0.37 -10.25
CA PHE A 68 5.04 0.95 -9.70
C PHE A 68 5.35 0.88 -8.20
N ILE A 69 5.90 1.96 -7.67
CA ILE A 69 6.03 2.17 -6.23
C ILE A 69 5.06 3.26 -5.81
N ILE A 70 4.35 3.03 -4.71
CA ILE A 70 3.40 3.97 -4.12
C ILE A 70 3.70 4.18 -2.64
N THR A 71 3.72 5.44 -2.24
CA THR A 71 3.58 5.86 -0.85
C THR A 71 2.32 6.70 -0.73
N ARG A 72 2.01 7.20 0.47
CA ARG A 72 0.89 8.12 0.65
C ARG A 72 1.05 9.42 -0.15
N GLY A 73 2.28 9.90 -0.35
CA GLY A 73 2.56 11.19 -0.98
C GLY A 73 3.24 11.12 -2.34
N GLN A 74 3.72 9.94 -2.76
CA GLN A 74 4.53 9.79 -3.97
C GLN A 74 4.09 8.57 -4.79
N LEU A 75 4.16 8.72 -6.10
CA LEU A 75 3.94 7.66 -7.08
C LEU A 75 5.14 7.62 -8.02
N ILE A 76 5.77 6.45 -8.15
CA ILE A 76 6.90 6.22 -9.06
C ILE A 76 6.46 5.15 -10.06
N THR A 77 6.22 5.55 -11.31
CA THR A 77 5.70 4.67 -12.38
C THR A 77 6.79 4.11 -13.29
N ASP A 78 8.00 4.64 -13.23
CA ASP A 78 9.18 4.24 -13.99
C ASP A 78 10.07 3.23 -13.23
N TRP A 79 9.48 2.49 -12.28
CA TRP A 79 10.18 1.43 -11.57
C TRP A 79 10.59 0.31 -12.55
N PRO A 80 11.89 -0.07 -12.63
CA PRO A 80 12.42 -0.91 -13.72
C PRO A 80 12.12 -2.41 -13.55
N VAL A 81 10.97 -2.77 -12.97
CA VAL A 81 10.57 -4.16 -12.70
C VAL A 81 9.26 -4.47 -13.42
N SER A 82 9.28 -5.26 -14.48
CA SER A 82 8.04 -5.66 -15.19
C SER A 82 7.52 -7.03 -14.76
N ARG A 83 8.38 -7.86 -14.18
CA ARG A 83 8.07 -9.17 -13.60
C ARG A 83 8.97 -9.43 -12.39
N PHE A 84 8.66 -10.46 -11.61
CA PHE A 84 9.43 -10.80 -10.42
C PHE A 84 10.91 -11.06 -10.71
N GLU A 85 11.23 -11.66 -11.86
CA GLU A 85 12.61 -11.96 -12.25
C GLU A 85 13.45 -10.72 -12.60
N ASP A 86 12.81 -9.57 -12.84
CA ASP A 86 13.52 -8.30 -13.07
C ASP A 86 13.91 -7.63 -11.75
N LEU A 87 13.47 -8.17 -10.61
CA LEU A 87 13.76 -7.60 -9.30
C LEU A 87 15.23 -7.84 -8.93
N ASP A 88 15.98 -6.76 -8.78
CA ASP A 88 17.38 -6.78 -8.37
C ASP A 88 17.65 -5.81 -7.21
N VAL A 89 18.91 -5.74 -6.80
CA VAL A 89 19.39 -4.87 -5.72
C VAL A 89 19.07 -3.40 -6.02
N ALA A 90 19.34 -2.94 -7.25
CA ALA A 90 19.12 -1.55 -7.64
C ALA A 90 17.63 -1.18 -7.62
N ALA A 91 16.75 -2.08 -8.03
CA ALA A 91 15.32 -1.90 -7.97
C ALA A 91 14.82 -1.75 -6.51
N MET A 92 15.41 -2.48 -5.56
CA MET A 92 15.09 -2.35 -4.13
C MET A 92 15.67 -1.07 -3.52
N GLU A 93 16.86 -0.65 -3.92
CA GLU A 93 17.48 0.61 -3.47
C GLU A 93 16.62 1.83 -3.81
N ILE A 94 15.93 1.84 -4.97
CA ILE A 94 14.97 2.90 -5.33
C ILE A 94 13.86 3.02 -4.27
N VAL A 95 13.35 1.89 -3.78
CA VAL A 95 12.30 1.89 -2.74
C VAL A 95 12.88 2.36 -1.41
N CYS A 96 14.10 1.96 -1.06
CA CYS A 96 14.79 2.37 0.16
C CYS A 96 15.07 3.88 0.22
N GLN A 97 15.31 4.52 -0.93
CA GLN A 97 15.52 5.98 -1.02
C GLN A 97 14.30 6.80 -0.61
N LEU A 98 13.12 6.19 -0.53
CA LEU A 98 11.90 6.81 0.00
C LEU A 98 11.88 6.83 1.54
N GLU A 99 12.86 6.18 2.17
CA GLU A 99 13.02 6.08 3.63
C GLU A 99 11.76 5.61 4.40
N PRO A 100 11.00 4.59 3.90
CA PRO A 100 9.82 4.09 4.61
C PRO A 100 10.20 3.36 5.90
N GLU A 101 9.26 3.27 6.84
CA GLU A 101 9.39 2.37 8.00
C GLU A 101 9.18 0.90 7.60
N LEU A 102 8.37 0.67 6.56
CA LEU A 102 8.01 -0.66 6.07
C LEU A 102 7.81 -0.63 4.55
N ILE A 103 8.41 -1.60 3.88
CA ILE A 103 8.17 -1.92 2.48
C ILE A 103 7.24 -3.12 2.39
N ILE A 104 6.17 -2.97 1.62
CA ILE A 104 5.33 -4.07 1.16
C ILE A 104 5.75 -4.40 -0.28
N LEU A 105 6.33 -5.57 -0.50
CA LEU A 105 6.66 -6.06 -1.84
C LEU A 105 5.52 -6.94 -2.34
N GLY A 106 4.79 -6.46 -3.35
CA GLY A 106 3.78 -7.21 -4.08
C GLY A 106 4.40 -7.93 -5.28
N THR A 107 4.47 -9.25 -5.23
CA THR A 107 5.29 -10.05 -6.17
C THR A 107 4.53 -10.55 -7.40
N GLY A 108 3.41 -9.90 -7.72
CA GLY A 108 2.53 -10.26 -8.83
C GLY A 108 1.41 -11.20 -8.40
N SER A 109 1.02 -12.11 -9.29
CA SER A 109 -0.11 -13.03 -9.08
C SER A 109 0.12 -14.09 -7.99
N ARG A 110 1.35 -14.27 -7.54
CA ARG A 110 1.75 -15.28 -6.54
C ARG A 110 2.82 -14.70 -5.63
N LEU A 111 2.82 -15.16 -4.38
CA LEU A 111 3.88 -14.89 -3.41
C LEU A 111 5.19 -15.56 -3.88
N GLN A 112 6.25 -14.77 -4.02
CA GLN A 112 7.59 -15.24 -4.36
C GLN A 112 8.62 -14.49 -3.50
N PHE A 113 9.47 -15.21 -2.78
CA PHE A 113 10.46 -14.57 -1.92
C PHE A 113 11.71 -14.19 -2.73
N PRO A 114 12.14 -12.91 -2.69
CA PRO A 114 13.41 -12.50 -3.29
C PRO A 114 14.59 -13.17 -2.57
N ALA A 115 15.70 -13.32 -3.29
CA ALA A 115 16.95 -13.81 -2.71
C ALA A 115 17.49 -12.82 -1.65
N THR A 116 18.27 -13.32 -0.70
CA THR A 116 18.81 -12.50 0.39
C THR A 116 19.66 -11.34 -0.11
N GLU A 117 20.37 -11.51 -1.22
CA GLU A 117 21.20 -10.48 -1.82
C GLU A 117 20.35 -9.28 -2.28
N ILE A 118 19.14 -9.53 -2.78
CA ILE A 118 18.21 -8.50 -3.25
C ILE A 118 17.61 -7.72 -2.07
N THR A 119 17.38 -8.37 -0.94
CA THR A 119 16.77 -7.73 0.25
C THR A 119 17.77 -7.13 1.21
N LEU A 120 19.06 -7.38 1.01
CA LEU A 120 20.13 -6.88 1.86
C LEU A 120 20.09 -5.35 2.06
N PRO A 121 19.89 -4.50 1.03
CA PRO A 121 19.82 -3.05 1.22
C PRO A 121 18.69 -2.62 2.14
N VAL A 122 17.55 -3.33 2.10
CA VAL A 122 16.40 -3.05 2.97
C VAL A 122 16.75 -3.31 4.42
N HIS A 123 17.41 -4.44 4.68
CA HIS A 123 17.85 -4.82 6.02
C HIS A 123 18.94 -3.85 6.54
N GLU A 124 19.91 -3.49 5.72
CA GLU A 124 20.97 -2.54 6.08
C GLU A 124 20.43 -1.14 6.39
N ALA A 125 19.36 -0.73 5.70
CA ALA A 125 18.65 0.52 5.98
C ALA A 125 17.77 0.46 7.25
N GLY A 126 17.63 -0.71 7.89
CA GLY A 126 16.78 -0.90 9.07
C GLY A 126 15.28 -0.81 8.77
N ILE A 127 14.91 -1.02 7.51
CA ILE A 127 13.53 -0.92 7.02
C ILE A 127 12.86 -2.29 7.16
N GLY A 128 11.61 -2.34 7.61
CA GLY A 128 10.83 -3.58 7.62
C GLY A 128 10.50 -4.03 6.19
N LEU A 129 10.49 -5.34 5.92
CA LEU A 129 10.06 -5.90 4.64
C LEU A 129 8.97 -6.95 4.86
N ASP A 130 7.83 -6.77 4.19
CA ASP A 130 6.78 -7.77 4.09
C ASP A 130 6.56 -8.15 2.61
N VAL A 131 6.53 -9.44 2.31
CA VAL A 131 6.45 -9.96 0.95
C VAL A 131 5.15 -10.73 0.79
N MET A 132 4.36 -10.38 -0.21
CA MET A 132 3.05 -10.98 -0.48
C MET A 132 2.70 -10.92 -1.97
N ASP A 133 1.63 -11.59 -2.38
CA ASP A 133 1.08 -11.36 -3.72
C ASP A 133 0.54 -9.91 -3.83
N THR A 134 0.48 -9.38 -5.05
CA THR A 134 0.09 -7.97 -5.29
C THR A 134 -1.33 -7.67 -4.80
N THR A 135 -2.25 -8.63 -4.81
CA THR A 135 -3.62 -8.41 -4.32
C THR A 135 -3.65 -8.22 -2.81
N ALA A 136 -2.92 -9.06 -2.06
CA ALA A 136 -2.73 -8.88 -0.63
C ALA A 136 -2.00 -7.55 -0.33
N ALA A 137 -0.95 -7.22 -1.08
CA ALA A 137 -0.18 -5.99 -0.92
C ALA A 137 -1.04 -4.74 -1.03
N CYS A 138 -1.92 -4.69 -2.03
CA CYS A 138 -2.86 -3.58 -2.22
C CYS A 138 -3.75 -3.33 -0.99
N ARG A 139 -4.24 -4.41 -0.35
CA ARG A 139 -5.09 -4.32 0.84
C ARG A 139 -4.29 -3.83 2.04
N THR A 140 -3.13 -4.45 2.27
CA THR A 140 -2.25 -4.13 3.39
C THR A 140 -1.77 -2.68 3.32
N PHE A 141 -1.37 -2.21 2.13
CA PHE A 141 -0.97 -0.82 1.91
C PHE A 141 -2.08 0.15 2.33
N ASN A 142 -3.32 -0.07 1.88
CA ASN A 142 -4.44 0.81 2.21
C ASN A 142 -4.71 0.87 3.71
N VAL A 143 -4.60 -0.25 4.43
CA VAL A 143 -4.78 -0.30 5.89
C VAL A 143 -3.66 0.48 6.58
N LEU A 144 -2.41 0.14 6.31
CA LEU A 144 -1.26 0.75 6.99
C LEU A 144 -1.09 2.25 6.65
N SER A 145 -1.36 2.64 5.41
CA SER A 145 -1.37 4.05 4.99
C SER A 145 -2.50 4.83 5.66
N ALA A 146 -3.68 4.21 5.85
CA ALA A 146 -4.79 4.83 6.57
C ALA A 146 -4.52 4.98 8.08
N GLU A 147 -3.71 4.11 8.66
CA GLU A 147 -3.20 4.21 10.04
C GLU A 147 -2.12 5.29 10.21
N GLY A 148 -1.70 5.96 9.12
CA GLY A 148 -0.70 7.02 9.15
C GLY A 148 0.74 6.51 9.24
N ARG A 149 0.98 5.22 8.99
CA ARG A 149 2.34 4.67 8.95
C ARG A 149 3.08 5.11 7.70
N HIS A 150 4.39 5.33 7.83
CA HIS A 150 5.25 5.61 6.68
C HIS A 150 5.55 4.31 5.93
N VAL A 151 4.64 3.92 5.04
CA VAL A 151 4.71 2.67 4.28
C VAL A 151 4.90 2.95 2.78
N ALA A 152 5.79 2.18 2.16
CA ALA A 152 5.92 2.11 0.71
C ALA A 152 5.43 0.74 0.23
N ALA A 153 4.68 0.71 -0.88
CA ALA A 153 4.34 -0.52 -1.56
C ALA A 153 4.99 -0.55 -2.95
N ALA A 154 5.82 -1.56 -3.19
CA ALA A 154 6.42 -1.84 -4.50
C ALA A 154 5.61 -2.97 -5.14
N LEU A 155 4.81 -2.64 -6.16
CA LEU A 155 3.77 -3.52 -6.70
C LEU A 155 4.11 -3.97 -8.11
N ILE A 156 4.33 -5.28 -8.27
CA ILE A 156 4.54 -5.89 -9.57
C ILE A 156 3.18 -6.18 -10.22
N ILE A 157 2.98 -5.67 -11.43
CA ILE A 157 1.82 -6.02 -12.28
C ILE A 157 2.33 -6.92 -13.40
N ASN A 158 1.98 -8.21 -13.36
CA ASN A 158 2.27 -9.11 -14.46
C ASN A 158 1.47 -8.67 -15.70
N LEU A 159 2.16 -8.33 -16.77
CA LEU A 159 1.52 -8.21 -18.08
C LEU A 159 0.93 -9.58 -18.47
N PRO A 160 -0.26 -9.60 -19.11
CA PRO A 160 -0.79 -10.84 -19.65
C PRO A 160 0.20 -11.40 -20.67
N VAL A 161 0.65 -12.64 -20.46
CA VAL A 161 1.41 -13.38 -21.48
C VAL A 161 0.45 -13.57 -22.63
N THR A 162 0.60 -12.78 -23.69
CA THR A 162 -0.11 -13.01 -24.94
C THR A 162 0.44 -14.32 -25.48
N HIS A 163 -0.29 -15.41 -25.28
CA HIS A 163 0.00 -16.66 -25.96
C HIS A 163 -0.19 -16.41 -27.46
N LEU A 164 0.88 -16.07 -28.17
CA LEU A 164 0.95 -16.30 -29.60
C LEU A 164 0.80 -17.81 -29.78
N ASN A 165 -0.37 -18.22 -30.27
CA ASN A 165 -0.69 -19.58 -30.62
C ASN A 165 0.51 -20.24 -31.32
N LYS A 166 1.01 -21.34 -30.77
CA LYS A 166 1.73 -22.32 -31.58
C LYS A 166 0.71 -22.91 -32.56
N ALA A 167 0.57 -22.26 -33.72
CA ALA A 167 0.04 -22.92 -34.90
C ALA A 167 1.12 -23.90 -35.37
N SER A 168 0.94 -25.18 -35.05
CA SER A 168 1.65 -26.33 -35.62
C SER A 168 0.73 -27.51 -35.35
N THR A 169 -0.19 -27.85 -36.25
CA THR A 169 0.04 -28.86 -37.29
C THR A 169 0.55 -30.16 -36.69
N GLU A 170 -0.39 -31.09 -36.46
CA GLU A 170 -0.30 -32.51 -36.83
C GLU A 170 -1.72 -33.11 -36.85
#